data_AF-A0A955L0B9-F1
#
_entry.id   AF-A0A955L0B9-F1
#
_cell.length_a   1.000
_cell.length_b   1.000
_cell.length_c   1.000
_cell.angle_alpha   90.00
_cell.angle_beta   90.00
_cell.angle_gamma   90.00
#
_symmetry.space_group_name_H-M   'P 1'
#
loop_
_entity.id
_entity.type
_entity.pdbx_description
1 polymer ?
#
loop_
_entity_poly.entity_id
_entity_poly.type
_entity_poly.pdbx_seq_one_letter_code
_entity_poly.pdbx_strand_id
1 'polypeptide(L)'
;MTTTDLYDIVSLFMILSGFILGLGAVTVIDLHGFLGRKSSYWTEATTRTHKVTKPLIWAGIILAVFGGIIFYRNESMAGIPLYHLITAIILILNGLFLSFKVSPFLLKREKEGKSSELLPSEWQRNITISFIISFLGWWSALLILVVYLSKN
;
A
#
# COMPACT_ATOMS: atom_id res chain seq x y z
N MET A 1 3.50 24.16 -24.29
CA MET A 1 3.32 22.82 -23.71
C MET A 1 2.75 21.93 -24.79
N THR A 2 3.52 20.94 -25.23
CA THR A 2 3.06 19.95 -26.21
C THR A 2 2.08 18.99 -25.54
N THR A 3 1.30 18.24 -26.33
CA THR A 3 0.45 17.17 -25.80
C THR A 3 1.26 16.10 -25.08
N THR A 4 2.48 15.82 -25.55
CA THR A 4 3.44 14.91 -24.91
C THR A 4 3.82 15.41 -23.51
N ASP A 5 4.18 16.69 -23.37
CA ASP A 5 4.54 17.28 -22.07
C ASP A 5 3.37 17.18 -21.07
N LEU A 6 2.13 17.30 -21.54
CA LEU A 6 0.94 17.15 -20.71
C LEU A 6 0.74 15.72 -20.22
N TYR A 7 0.96 14.72 -21.07
CA TYR A 7 0.90 13.32 -20.65
C TYR A 7 1.96 13.00 -19.59
N ASP A 8 3.18 13.51 -19.74
CA ASP A 8 4.27 13.27 -18.80
C ASP A 8 3.98 13.92 -17.43
N ILE A 9 3.52 15.17 -17.42
CA ILE A 9 3.18 15.87 -16.19
C ILE A 9 1.98 15.21 -15.49
N VAL A 10 0.91 14.89 -16.21
CA VAL A 10 -0.29 14.27 -15.63
C VAL A 10 0.03 12.89 -15.09
N SER A 11 0.76 12.07 -15.83
CA SER A 11 1.11 10.71 -15.40
C SER A 11 2.04 10.70 -14.19
N LEU A 12 3.05 11.57 -14.16
CA LEU A 12 3.91 11.73 -12.98
C LEU A 12 3.12 12.23 -11.78
N PHE A 13 2.24 13.21 -11.97
CA PHE A 13 1.35 13.70 -10.90
C PHE A 13 0.45 12.57 -10.35
N MET A 14 -0.09 11.72 -11.22
CA MET A 14 -0.88 10.56 -10.80
C MET A 14 -0.04 9.57 -9.97
N ILE A 15 1.18 9.26 -10.42
CA ILE A 15 2.08 8.37 -9.66
C ILE A 15 2.40 8.94 -8.29
N LEU A 16 2.81 10.21 -8.21
CA LEU A 16 3.16 10.87 -6.96
C LEU A 16 1.95 10.97 -6.02
N SER A 17 0.78 11.32 -6.53
CA SER A 17 -0.47 11.29 -5.75
C SER A 17 -0.79 9.88 -5.25
N GLY A 18 -0.55 8.87 -6.08
CA GLY A 18 -0.66 7.46 -5.71
C GLY A 18 0.23 7.08 -4.55
N PHE A 19 1.50 7.52 -4.57
CA PHE A 19 2.41 7.35 -3.43
C PHE A 19 1.94 8.13 -2.20
N ILE A 20 1.60 9.42 -2.32
CA ILE A 20 1.15 10.23 -1.17
C ILE A 20 -0.03 9.56 -0.44
N LEU A 21 -1.03 9.09 -1.18
CA LEU A 21 -2.20 8.43 -0.60
C LEU A 21 -1.86 7.02 -0.11
N GLY A 22 -1.27 6.20 -0.98
CA GLY A 22 -1.04 4.78 -0.72
C GLY A 22 0.08 4.54 0.29
N LEU A 23 1.30 5.01 0.01
CA LEU A 23 2.46 4.86 0.89
C LEU A 23 2.22 5.57 2.23
N GLY A 24 1.62 6.76 2.22
CA GLY A 24 1.27 7.48 3.45
C GLY A 24 0.33 6.66 4.34
N ALA A 25 -0.76 6.13 3.77
CA ALA A 25 -1.71 5.30 4.49
C ALA A 25 -1.10 3.97 4.98
N VAL A 26 -0.28 3.31 4.15
CA VAL A 26 0.46 2.09 4.53
C VAL A 26 1.41 2.34 5.69
N THR A 27 2.19 3.42 5.62
CA THR A 27 3.16 3.76 6.69
C THR A 27 2.45 3.91 8.03
N VAL A 28 1.31 4.61 8.07
CA VAL A 28 0.54 4.78 9.30
C VAL A 28 -0.02 3.46 9.80
N ILE A 29 -0.71 2.69 8.95
CA ILE A 29 -1.41 1.48 9.39
C ILE A 29 -0.44 0.35 9.78
N ASP A 30 0.67 0.20 9.07
CA ASP A 30 1.65 -0.86 9.34
C ASP A 30 2.38 -0.59 10.67
N LEU A 31 2.68 0.68 10.98
CA LEU A 31 3.23 1.07 12.28
C LEU A 31 2.24 0.79 13.42
N HIS A 32 0.97 1.19 13.25
CA HIS A 32 -0.08 0.90 14.24
C HIS A 32 -0.22 -0.60 14.46
N GLY A 33 -0.30 -1.36 13.37
CA GLY A 33 -0.48 -2.80 13.42
C GLY A 33 0.72 -3.52 14.04
N PHE A 34 1.94 -3.04 13.79
CA PHE A 34 3.15 -3.58 14.42
C PHE A 34 3.15 -3.38 15.94
N LEU A 35 2.74 -2.20 16.41
CA LEU A 35 2.56 -1.88 17.83
C LEU A 35 1.39 -2.67 18.46
N GLY A 36 0.32 -2.89 17.70
CA GLY A 36 -0.87 -3.63 18.10
C GLY A 36 -0.59 -5.06 18.59
N ARG A 37 0.43 -5.72 18.03
CA ARG A 37 0.83 -7.09 18.44
C ARG A 37 1.10 -7.25 19.94
N LYS A 38 1.52 -6.17 20.60
CA LYS A 38 1.85 -6.17 22.04
C LYS A 38 0.92 -5.31 22.88
N SER A 39 -0.11 -4.69 22.29
CA SER A 39 -0.97 -3.74 22.99
C SER A 39 -2.40 -3.75 22.47
N SER A 40 -3.34 -3.88 23.40
CA SER A 40 -4.78 -3.79 23.16
C SER A 40 -5.18 -2.44 22.59
N TYR A 41 -4.66 -1.34 23.17
CA TYR A 41 -4.87 0.03 22.71
C TYR A 41 -4.48 0.18 21.23
N TRP A 42 -3.27 -0.25 20.86
CA TRP A 42 -2.80 -0.15 19.49
C TRP A 42 -3.55 -1.10 18.53
N THR A 43 -4.03 -2.25 19.01
CA THR A 43 -4.88 -3.17 18.23
C THR A 43 -6.22 -2.51 17.88
N GLU A 44 -6.86 -1.86 18.84
CA GLU A 44 -8.11 -1.13 18.62
C GLU A 44 -7.90 0.08 17.71
N ALA A 45 -6.85 0.86 17.96
CA ALA A 45 -6.47 1.99 17.11
C ALA A 45 -6.25 1.54 15.65
N THR A 46 -5.51 0.44 15.44
CA THR A 46 -5.33 -0.18 14.11
C THR A 46 -6.68 -0.53 13.47
N THR A 47 -7.58 -1.16 14.23
CA THR A 47 -8.90 -1.58 13.74
C THR A 47 -9.79 -0.37 13.39
N ARG A 48 -9.64 0.78 14.05
CA ARG A 48 -10.37 1.99 13.66
C ARG A 48 -9.72 2.65 12.44
N THR A 49 -8.39 2.81 12.46
CA THR A 49 -7.62 3.45 11.40
C THR A 49 -7.74 2.70 10.06
N HIS A 50 -7.79 1.36 10.07
CA HIS A 50 -7.86 0.56 8.82
C HIS A 50 -9.10 0.87 7.98
N LYS A 51 -10.21 1.32 8.60
CA LYS A 51 -11.46 1.65 7.88
C LYS A 51 -11.26 2.84 6.94
N VAL A 52 -10.36 3.76 7.29
CA VAL A 52 -10.01 4.95 6.50
C VAL A 52 -8.79 4.69 5.62
N THR A 53 -7.76 4.01 6.15
CA THR A 53 -6.53 3.79 5.35
C THR A 53 -6.75 2.80 4.22
N LYS A 54 -7.59 1.76 4.38
CA LYS A 54 -7.89 0.80 3.29
C LYS A 54 -8.34 1.47 1.98
N PRO A 55 -9.38 2.32 1.93
CA PRO A 55 -9.77 2.99 0.69
C PRO A 55 -8.67 3.92 0.16
N LEU A 56 -7.89 4.58 1.02
CA LEU A 56 -6.75 5.41 0.59
C LEU A 56 -5.64 4.58 -0.06
N ILE A 57 -5.34 3.39 0.46
CA ILE A 57 -4.37 2.45 -0.12
C ILE A 57 -4.85 1.99 -1.50
N TRP A 58 -6.13 1.66 -1.65
CA TRP A 58 -6.70 1.28 -2.94
C TRP A 58 -6.73 2.43 -3.94
N ALA A 59 -7.09 3.64 -3.52
CA ALA A 59 -7.00 4.82 -4.37
C ALA A 59 -5.54 5.09 -4.79
N GLY A 60 -4.61 4.96 -3.85
CA GLY A 60 -3.19 5.12 -4.07
C GLY A 60 -2.63 4.15 -5.11
N ILE A 61 -2.92 2.85 -4.99
CA ILE A 61 -2.43 1.84 -5.93
C ILE A 61 -3.06 2.00 -7.30
N ILE A 62 -4.33 2.37 -7.39
CA ILE A 62 -5.01 2.66 -8.67
C ILE A 62 -4.29 3.82 -9.37
N LEU A 63 -4.10 4.94 -8.68
CA LEU A 63 -3.40 6.10 -9.24
C LEU A 63 -1.96 5.78 -9.65
N ALA A 64 -1.21 5.04 -8.81
CA ALA A 64 0.16 4.65 -9.12
C ALA A 64 0.25 3.72 -10.33
N VAL A 65 -0.67 2.76 -10.47
CA VAL A 65 -0.70 1.83 -11.60
C VAL A 65 -1.10 2.55 -12.89
N PHE A 66 -2.20 3.31 -12.89
CA PHE A 66 -2.63 4.04 -14.09
C PHE A 66 -1.63 5.13 -14.48
N GLY A 67 -1.10 5.86 -13.50
CA GLY A 67 -0.01 6.80 -13.73
C GLY A 67 1.22 6.13 -14.33
N GLY A 68 1.63 4.97 -13.78
CA GLY A 68 2.76 4.18 -14.28
C GLY A 68 2.58 3.67 -15.71
N ILE A 69 1.38 3.20 -16.07
CA ILE A 69 1.05 2.74 -17.43
C ILE A 69 1.26 3.89 -18.44
N ILE A 70 0.85 5.11 -18.10
CA ILE A 70 0.98 6.27 -18.99
C ILE A 70 2.41 6.82 -18.98
N PHE A 71 3.05 6.84 -17.81
CA PHE A 71 4.40 7.38 -17.62
C PHE A 71 5.46 6.55 -18.35
N TYR A 72 5.36 5.21 -18.26
CA TYR A 72 6.27 4.28 -18.94
C TYR A 72 5.81 3.89 -20.36
N ARG A 73 4.89 4.64 -20.99
CA ARG A 73 4.29 4.27 -22.28
C ARG A 73 5.29 4.09 -23.43
N ASN A 74 6.43 4.80 -23.37
CA ASN A 74 7.49 4.74 -24.39
C ASN A 74 8.68 3.88 -23.94
N GLU A 75 8.59 3.26 -22.76
CA GLU A 75 9.64 2.42 -22.21
C GLU A 75 9.39 0.94 -22.51
N SER A 76 10.46 0.17 -22.65
CA SER A 76 10.34 -1.29 -22.71
C SER A 76 9.90 -1.85 -21.35
N MET A 77 9.14 -2.95 -21.36
CA MET A 77 8.72 -3.66 -20.13
C MET A 77 9.86 -4.48 -19.52
N ALA A 78 10.97 -3.81 -19.21
CA ALA A 78 12.19 -4.38 -18.63
C ALA A 78 12.76 -3.41 -17.59
N GLY A 79 13.63 -3.91 -16.69
CA GLY A 79 14.26 -3.05 -15.67
C GLY A 79 13.25 -2.42 -14.71
N ILE A 80 13.21 -1.09 -14.64
CA ILE A 80 12.42 -0.32 -13.66
C ILE A 80 10.89 -0.45 -13.89
N PRO A 81 10.36 -0.23 -15.11
CA PRO A 81 8.94 -0.50 -15.40
C PRO A 81 8.48 -1.90 -14.98
N LEU A 82 9.27 -2.93 -15.29
CA LEU A 82 8.97 -4.31 -14.91
C LEU A 82 9.00 -4.51 -13.38
N TYR A 83 9.97 -3.90 -12.70
CA TYR A 83 10.02 -3.92 -11.23
C TYR A 83 8.75 -3.32 -10.63
N HIS A 84 8.34 -2.13 -11.06
CA HIS A 84 7.11 -1.49 -10.57
C HIS A 84 5.87 -2.33 -10.83
N LEU A 85 5.77 -2.97 -12.00
CA LEU A 85 4.66 -3.88 -12.32
C LEU A 85 4.60 -5.07 -11.35
N ILE A 86 5.73 -5.75 -11.13
CA ILE A 86 5.80 -6.90 -10.22
C ILE A 86 5.47 -6.47 -8.79
N THR A 87 6.03 -5.34 -8.33
CA THR A 87 5.73 -4.79 -7.01
C THR A 87 4.25 -4.44 -6.88
N ALA A 88 3.63 -3.81 -7.88
CA ALA A 88 2.20 -3.50 -7.87
C ALA A 88 1.35 -4.77 -7.75
N ILE A 89 1.67 -5.83 -8.50
CA ILE A 89 0.97 -7.13 -8.40
C ILE A 89 1.09 -7.71 -6.99
N ILE A 90 2.29 -7.74 -6.41
CA ILE A 90 2.52 -8.23 -5.05
C ILE A 90 1.70 -7.41 -4.03
N LEU A 91 1.72 -6.08 -4.14
CA LEU A 91 0.98 -5.19 -3.25
C LEU A 91 -0.54 -5.36 -3.39
N ILE A 92 -1.05 -5.55 -4.61
CA ILE A 92 -2.47 -5.82 -4.86
C ILE A 92 -2.86 -7.14 -4.22
N LEU A 93 -2.11 -8.22 -4.45
CA LEU A 93 -2.39 -9.53 -3.85
C LEU A 93 -2.37 -9.48 -2.32
N ASN A 94 -1.39 -8.77 -1.73
CA ASN A 94 -1.33 -8.54 -0.30
C ASN A 94 -2.53 -7.70 0.20
N GLY A 95 -2.90 -6.65 -0.53
CA GLY A 95 -4.06 -5.81 -0.23
C GLY A 95 -5.39 -6.57 -0.30
N LEU A 96 -5.52 -7.50 -1.23
CA LEU A 96 -6.67 -8.42 -1.31
C LEU A 96 -6.72 -9.34 -0.09
N PHE A 97 -5.60 -9.95 0.31
CA PHE A 97 -5.52 -10.75 1.53
C PHE A 97 -5.96 -9.95 2.77
N LEU A 98 -5.41 -8.75 2.95
CA LEU A 98 -5.78 -7.87 4.06
C LEU A 98 -7.26 -7.43 4.00
N SER A 99 -7.77 -7.14 2.81
CA SER A 99 -9.14 -6.63 2.61
C SER A 99 -10.21 -7.70 2.78
N PHE A 100 -9.95 -8.93 2.35
CA PHE A 100 -10.96 -9.99 2.26
C PHE A 100 -10.78 -11.12 3.28
N LYS A 101 -9.62 -11.25 3.92
CA LYS A 101 -9.42 -12.22 5.03
C LYS A 101 -9.25 -11.51 6.37
N VAL A 102 -8.31 -10.58 6.47
CA VAL A 102 -7.99 -9.92 7.75
C VAL A 102 -9.10 -8.96 8.19
N SER A 103 -9.56 -8.06 7.31
CA SER A 103 -10.56 -7.05 7.67
C SER A 103 -11.89 -7.69 8.15
N PRO A 104 -12.48 -8.70 7.49
CA PRO A 104 -13.68 -9.37 8.00
C PRO A 104 -13.46 -10.06 9.36
N PHE A 105 -12.28 -10.66 9.58
CA PHE A 105 -11.93 -11.28 10.85
C PHE A 105 -11.87 -10.25 11.99
N LEU A 106 -11.21 -9.10 11.76
CA LEU A 106 -11.14 -8.01 12.74
C LEU A 106 -12.52 -7.42 13.04
N LEU A 107 -13.34 -7.19 12.02
CA LEU A 107 -14.71 -6.67 12.18
C LEU A 107 -15.62 -7.63 12.95
N LYS A 108 -15.47 -8.95 12.75
CA LYS A 108 -16.20 -9.95 13.53
C LYS A 108 -15.83 -9.85 15.01
N ARG A 109 -14.53 -9.77 15.33
CA ARG A 109 -14.06 -9.60 16.71
C ARG A 109 -14.52 -8.29 17.34
N GLU A 110 -14.57 -7.21 16.56
CA GLU A 110 -15.11 -5.92 17.00
C GLU A 110 -16.58 -6.03 17.41
N LYS A 111 -17.41 -6.70 16.59
CA LYS A 111 -18.83 -6.95 16.90
C LYS A 111 -19.03 -7.85 18.12
N GLU A 112 -18.09 -8.77 18.37
CA GLU A 112 -18.09 -9.64 19.56
C GLU A 112 -17.55 -8.95 20.82
N GLY A 113 -17.16 -7.67 20.76
CA GLY A 113 -16.59 -6.93 21.89
C GLY A 113 -15.15 -7.35 22.24
N LYS A 114 -14.47 -8.10 21.38
CA LYS A 114 -13.12 -8.65 21.59
C LYS A 114 -12.00 -7.80 20.98
N SER A 115 -12.26 -6.50 20.76
CA SER A 115 -11.30 -5.56 20.15
C SER A 115 -10.07 -5.30 21.02
N SER A 116 -10.22 -5.38 22.34
CA SER A 116 -9.15 -5.16 23.32
C SER A 116 -8.30 -6.41 23.57
N GLU A 117 -8.71 -7.57 23.05
CA GLU A 117 -7.92 -8.79 23.14
C GLU A 117 -6.85 -8.80 22.05
N LEU A 118 -5.65 -9.29 22.38
CA LEU A 118 -4.62 -9.52 21.40
C LEU A 118 -5.05 -10.58 20.40
N LEU A 119 -4.62 -10.42 19.14
CA LEU A 119 -4.92 -11.40 18.10
C LEU A 119 -4.21 -12.73 18.39
N PRO A 120 -4.78 -13.87 17.95
CA PRO A 120 -4.08 -15.15 18.00
C PRO A 120 -2.74 -15.09 17.27
N SER A 121 -1.74 -15.83 17.75
CA SER A 121 -0.35 -15.79 17.26
C SER A 121 -0.22 -16.04 15.75
N GLU A 122 -1.02 -16.95 15.19
CA GLU A 122 -1.06 -17.21 13.75
C GLU A 122 -1.51 -15.99 12.94
N TRP A 123 -2.56 -15.31 13.39
CA TRP A 123 -3.05 -14.09 12.76
C TRP A 123 -2.04 -12.96 12.89
N GLN A 124 -1.42 -12.79 14.08
CA GLN A 124 -0.38 -11.79 14.26
C GLN A 124 0.78 -12.02 13.28
N ARG A 125 1.25 -13.26 13.14
CA ARG A 125 2.35 -13.60 12.21
C ARG A 125 1.98 -13.25 10.78
N ASN A 126 0.83 -13.71 10.29
CA ASN A 126 0.41 -13.48 8.90
C ASN A 126 0.24 -11.98 8.61
N ILE A 127 -0.40 -11.24 9.53
CA ILE A 127 -0.59 -9.80 9.41
C ILE A 127 0.75 -9.05 9.44
N THR A 128 1.69 -9.45 10.32
CA THR A 128 3.02 -8.84 10.39
C THR A 128 3.79 -9.04 9.09
N ILE A 129 3.75 -10.25 8.51
CA ILE A 129 4.40 -10.53 7.22
C ILE A 129 3.78 -9.64 6.13
N SER A 130 2.46 -9.52 6.10
CA SER A 130 1.77 -8.63 5.18
C SER A 130 2.19 -7.17 5.34
N PHE A 131 2.38 -6.67 6.56
CA PHE A 131 2.87 -5.31 6.81
C PHE A 131 4.31 -5.12 6.33
N ILE A 132 5.19 -6.10 6.52
CA ILE A 132 6.57 -6.01 6.02
C ILE A 132 6.56 -5.95 4.48
N ILE A 133 5.76 -6.79 3.83
CA ILE A 133 5.62 -6.81 2.37
C ILE A 133 5.08 -5.48 1.85
N SER A 134 4.04 -4.92 2.48
CA SER A 134 3.49 -3.62 2.06
C SER A 134 4.46 -2.48 2.29
N PHE A 135 5.03 -2.38 3.49
CA PHE A 135 5.97 -1.32 3.84
C PHE A 135 7.16 -1.30 2.89
N LEU A 136 7.83 -2.46 2.72
CA LEU A 136 8.98 -2.55 1.82
C LEU A 136 8.60 -2.33 0.37
N GLY A 137 7.48 -2.90 -0.10
CA GLY A 137 7.06 -2.77 -1.50
C GLY A 137 6.73 -1.33 -1.89
N TRP A 138 6.03 -0.58 -1.03
CA TRP A 138 5.73 0.83 -1.31
C TRP A 138 6.97 1.72 -1.25
N TRP A 139 7.82 1.57 -0.22
CA TRP A 139 9.04 2.37 -0.10
C TRP A 139 10.08 2.04 -1.17
N SER A 140 10.24 0.77 -1.55
CA SER A 140 11.15 0.38 -2.62
C SER A 140 10.68 0.87 -3.98
N ALA A 141 9.37 0.81 -4.26
CA ALA A 141 8.79 1.37 -5.47
C ALA A 141 9.03 2.87 -5.57
N LEU A 142 8.82 3.62 -4.49
CA LEU A 142 9.11 5.07 -4.46
C LEU A 142 10.60 5.34 -4.71
N LEU A 143 11.49 4.64 -4.00
CA LEU A 143 12.94 4.82 -4.13
C LEU A 143 13.40 4.56 -5.57
N ILE A 144 12.89 3.50 -6.20
CA ILE A 144 13.24 3.15 -7.58
C ILE A 144 12.68 4.17 -8.58
N LEU A 145 11.50 4.74 -8.32
CA LEU A 145 11.01 5.86 -9.13
C LEU A 145 11.95 7.06 -9.03
N VAL A 146 12.40 7.42 -7.83
CA VAL A 146 13.36 8.52 -7.65
C VAL A 146 14.67 8.26 -8.40
N VAL A 147 15.16 7.02 -8.36
CA VAL A 147 16.35 6.61 -9.13
C VAL A 147 16.10 6.75 -10.64
N TYR A 148 14.93 6.38 -11.14
CA TYR A 148 14.56 6.55 -12.55
C TYR A 148 14.56 8.03 -12.95
N LEU A 149 13.89 8.88 -12.16
CA LEU A 149 13.81 10.33 -12.39
C LEU A 149 15.15 11.06 -12.27
N SER A 150 16.13 10.48 -11.57
CA SER A 150 17.46 11.10 -11.41
C SER A 150 18.42 10.75 -12.53
N LYS A 151 18.11 9.73 -13.34
CA LYS A 151 18.98 9.22 -14.41
C LYS A 151 18.56 9.67 -15.81
N ASN A 152 17.33 10.14 -15.95
CA ASN A 152 16.72 10.62 -17.19
C ASN A 152 16.41 12.12 -17.06
#